data_AF-A0A755S770-F1
#
_entry.id   AF-A0A755S770-F1
#
_cell.length_a   1.000
_cell.length_b   1.000
_cell.length_c   1.000
_cell.angle_alpha   90.00
_cell.angle_beta   90.00
_cell.angle_gamma   90.00
#
_symmetry.space_group_name_H-M   'P 1'
#
loop_
_entity.id
_entity.type
_entity.pdbx_description
1 polymer ?
#
loop_
_entity_poly.entity_id
_entity_poly.type
_entity_poly.pdbx_seq_one_letter_code
_entity_poly.pdbx_strand_id
1 'polypeptide(L)'
;MVLTGGSNYTLDGASVTGTAAGGSGIAVNGTLTVNNGTALAGHATGSGNGVTVSGDLATDSGDGISITGTALSGDGIKVDGDTTLTNAVLDGRADSGNGVNIAGNLSADSATQVTGHAASGTGVSLGAALTGASVEGSSDTGTGVHLSDNAVVTEAVLNGISTAGDGVAVTGNVTLDDTSAAALNASSTDGTGLKLADDANVSIQTVTRVTQEKTDADGNPEYGVNES
;
A
#
# COMPACT_ATOMS: atom_id res chain seq x y z
N MET A 1 -1.09 5.89 23.69
CA MET A 1 -0.85 4.44 23.62
C MET A 1 -2.15 3.73 23.98
N VAL A 2 -2.93 3.25 23.00
CA VAL A 2 -4.31 2.75 23.23
C VAL A 2 -4.49 1.28 22.82
N LEU A 3 -3.74 0.78 21.84
CA LEU A 3 -3.60 -0.65 21.57
C LEU A 3 -2.11 -0.99 21.69
N THR A 4 -1.77 -1.80 22.69
CA THR A 4 -0.45 -2.45 22.84
C THR A 4 -0.64 -3.80 23.49
N GLY A 5 -0.42 -4.87 22.72
CA GLY A 5 -0.48 -6.24 23.21
C GLY A 5 0.13 -7.19 22.19
N GLY A 6 0.59 -8.35 22.66
CA GLY A 6 1.17 -9.42 21.83
C GLY A 6 0.14 -10.31 21.13
N SER A 7 -1.12 -9.87 21.04
CA SER A 7 -2.24 -10.67 20.55
C SER A 7 -2.76 -10.15 19.21
N ASN A 8 -3.55 -10.97 18.53
CA ASN A 8 -4.33 -10.55 17.37
C ASN A 8 -5.54 -9.72 17.81
N TYR A 9 -5.92 -8.73 17.01
CA TYR A 9 -7.05 -7.85 17.26
C TYR A 9 -8.01 -7.85 16.07
N THR A 10 -9.31 -7.85 16.36
CA THR A 10 -10.36 -7.57 15.37
C THR A 10 -11.08 -6.31 15.83
N LEU A 11 -11.04 -5.28 14.99
CA LEU A 11 -11.74 -4.02 15.17
C LEU A 11 -12.91 -3.99 14.17
N ASP A 12 -14.11 -3.72 14.66
CA ASP A 12 -15.33 -3.74 13.87
C ASP A 12 -16.13 -2.47 14.21
N GLY A 13 -16.23 -1.54 13.24
CA GLY A 13 -16.82 -0.22 13.44
C GLY A 13 -16.17 0.64 14.51
N ALA A 14 -14.93 0.34 14.91
CA ALA A 14 -14.26 1.01 16.01
C ALA A 14 -13.51 2.27 15.54
N SER A 15 -13.51 3.32 16.35
CA SER A 15 -12.61 4.47 16.19
C SER A 15 -11.55 4.46 17.29
N VAL A 16 -10.28 4.31 16.89
CA VAL A 16 -9.13 4.21 17.79
C VAL A 16 -8.16 5.34 17.48
N THR A 17 -7.88 6.18 18.47
CA THR A 17 -6.85 7.22 18.37
C THR A 17 -5.72 6.90 19.33
N GLY A 18 -4.49 7.24 18.96
CA GLY A 18 -3.33 6.98 19.81
C GLY A 18 -2.21 7.99 19.57
N THR A 19 -1.74 8.61 20.65
CA THR A 19 -0.56 9.48 20.62
C THR A 19 0.56 8.90 21.47
N ALA A 20 1.80 9.05 21.00
CA ALA A 20 3.01 8.66 21.71
C ALA A 20 4.14 9.67 21.49
N ALA A 21 4.86 10.03 22.56
CA ALA A 21 6.08 10.84 22.45
C ALA A 21 7.32 10.01 22.09
N GLY A 22 7.24 8.69 22.27
CA GLY A 22 8.23 7.72 21.81
C GLY A 22 7.56 6.37 21.62
N GLY A 23 7.99 5.62 20.61
CA GLY A 23 7.28 4.45 20.12
C GLY A 23 6.05 4.83 19.29
N SER A 24 5.21 3.85 18.96
CA SER A 24 4.09 4.10 18.04
C SER A 24 2.85 4.68 18.72
N GLY A 25 2.12 5.56 18.02
CA GLY A 25 0.84 6.09 18.50
C GLY A 25 -0.17 4.96 18.77
N ILE A 26 -0.25 4.03 17.82
CA ILE A 26 -0.96 2.74 17.89
C ILE A 26 0.04 1.62 17.55
N ALA A 27 0.12 0.57 18.36
CA ALA A 27 1.01 -0.58 18.09
C ALA A 27 0.30 -1.92 18.30
N VAL A 28 0.17 -2.70 17.23
CA VAL A 28 -0.34 -4.06 17.25
C VAL A 28 0.82 -5.01 16.99
N ASN A 29 1.12 -5.89 17.93
CA ASN A 29 2.24 -6.84 17.80
C ASN A 29 1.82 -8.21 17.23
N GLY A 30 0.58 -8.33 16.73
CA GLY A 30 0.03 -9.51 16.06
C GLY A 30 -0.74 -9.12 14.81
N THR A 31 -1.61 -10.01 14.34
CA THR A 31 -2.52 -9.71 13.21
C THR A 31 -3.58 -8.70 13.63
N LEU A 32 -3.84 -7.71 12.78
CA LEU A 32 -4.91 -6.74 12.94
C LEU A 32 -5.95 -6.92 11.83
N THR A 33 -7.17 -7.30 12.21
CA THR A 33 -8.33 -7.29 11.31
C THR A 33 -9.13 -6.00 11.54
N VAL A 34 -9.46 -5.27 10.48
CA VAL A 34 -10.26 -4.03 10.52
C VAL A 34 -11.49 -4.16 9.62
N ASN A 35 -12.68 -3.94 10.16
CA ASN A 35 -13.95 -4.18 9.47
C ASN A 35 -14.94 -3.03 9.64
N ASN A 36 -15.90 -2.96 8.73
CA ASN A 36 -17.14 -2.15 8.81
C ASN A 36 -16.94 -0.71 9.33
N GLY A 37 -16.17 0.12 8.61
CA GLY A 37 -15.98 1.54 8.97
C GLY A 37 -14.98 1.79 10.09
N THR A 38 -14.14 0.81 10.42
CA THR A 38 -13.09 0.98 11.42
C THR A 38 -12.12 2.10 11.04
N ALA A 39 -11.85 2.99 11.99
CA ALA A 39 -10.97 4.15 11.84
C ALA A 39 -9.83 4.13 12.87
N LEU A 40 -8.58 4.15 12.40
CA LEU A 40 -7.38 4.24 13.24
C LEU A 40 -6.67 5.57 12.98
N ALA A 41 -6.24 6.25 14.04
CA ALA A 41 -5.47 7.49 13.96
C ALA A 41 -4.31 7.48 14.95
N GLY A 42 -3.12 7.19 14.44
CA GLY A 42 -1.89 7.13 15.21
C GLY A 42 -1.00 8.35 15.01
N HIS A 43 -0.48 8.92 16.09
CA HIS A 43 0.41 10.08 16.06
C HIS A 43 1.65 9.86 16.95
N ALA A 44 2.84 9.84 16.34
CA ALA A 44 4.12 9.83 17.05
C ALA A 44 4.79 11.20 16.97
N THR A 45 4.93 11.87 18.13
CA THR A 45 5.51 13.21 18.22
C THR A 45 7.03 13.23 18.43
N GLY A 46 7.64 12.08 18.70
CA GLY A 46 9.09 11.89 18.78
C GLY A 46 9.56 10.77 17.85
N SER A 47 10.45 9.90 18.34
CA SER A 47 10.89 8.73 17.57
C SER A 47 9.87 7.59 17.66
N GLY A 48 9.36 7.14 16.52
CA GLY A 48 8.39 6.05 16.43
C GLY A 48 7.45 6.22 15.24
N ASN A 49 6.50 5.30 15.10
CA ASN A 49 5.59 5.29 13.95
C ASN A 49 4.21 5.85 14.33
N GLY A 50 3.44 6.39 13.40
CA GLY A 50 2.05 6.75 13.68
C GLY A 50 1.25 5.51 14.08
N VAL A 51 1.18 4.54 13.16
CA VAL A 51 0.58 3.22 13.36
C VAL A 51 1.60 2.13 13.07
N THR A 52 1.65 1.09 13.89
CA THR A 52 2.46 -0.11 13.65
C THR A 52 1.62 -1.37 13.78
N VAL A 53 1.70 -2.23 12.76
CA VAL A 53 1.19 -3.60 12.79
C VAL A 53 2.38 -4.52 12.51
N SER A 54 2.81 -5.28 13.52
CA SER A 54 4.00 -6.15 13.41
C SER A 54 3.66 -7.51 12.77
N GLY A 55 2.37 -7.86 12.71
CA GLY A 55 1.86 -9.00 11.95
C GLY A 55 1.09 -8.54 10.70
N ASP A 56 0.14 -9.37 10.28
CA ASP A 56 -0.67 -9.10 9.09
C ASP A 56 -1.75 -8.02 9.36
N LEU A 57 -2.12 -7.28 8.31
CA LEU A 57 -3.24 -6.34 8.33
C LEU A 57 -4.31 -6.85 7.37
N ALA A 58 -5.51 -7.15 7.86
CA ALA A 58 -6.57 -7.76 7.06
C ALA A 58 -7.91 -7.03 7.17
N THR A 59 -8.71 -7.09 6.12
CA THR A 59 -10.16 -6.85 6.15
C THR A 59 -10.87 -8.17 5.88
N ASP A 60 -11.83 -8.54 6.74
CA ASP A 60 -12.67 -9.71 6.52
C ASP A 60 -14.05 -9.33 5.94
N SER A 61 -14.56 -8.13 6.28
CA SER A 61 -15.85 -7.64 5.83
C SER A 61 -16.02 -6.13 5.95
N GLY A 62 -16.87 -5.56 5.10
CA GLY A 62 -17.31 -4.18 5.19
C GLY A 62 -16.52 -3.21 4.33
N ASP A 63 -16.89 -1.94 4.43
CA ASP A 63 -16.29 -0.82 3.68
C ASP A 63 -15.87 0.31 4.64
N GLY A 64 -15.27 1.36 4.07
CA GLY A 64 -15.00 2.61 4.81
C GLY A 64 -13.90 2.50 5.86
N ILE A 65 -13.01 1.51 5.73
CA ILE A 65 -11.83 1.41 6.60
C ILE A 65 -10.91 2.61 6.36
N SER A 66 -10.48 3.28 7.43
CA SER A 66 -9.52 4.38 7.37
C SER A 66 -8.41 4.20 8.40
N ILE A 67 -7.17 4.16 7.95
CA ILE A 67 -5.99 4.11 8.82
C ILE A 67 -5.15 5.34 8.51
N THR A 68 -4.97 6.19 9.50
CA THR A 68 -4.18 7.40 9.42
C THR A 68 -3.02 7.34 10.40
N GLY A 69 -1.83 7.68 9.92
CA GLY A 69 -0.61 7.55 10.69
C GLY A 69 0.31 8.73 10.43
N THR A 70 0.75 9.39 11.50
CA THR A 70 1.64 10.56 11.42
C THR A 70 2.84 10.36 12.33
N ALA A 71 4.04 10.56 11.80
CA ALA A 71 5.29 10.42 12.53
C ALA A 71 6.24 11.60 12.26
N LEU A 72 6.90 12.10 13.31
CA LEU A 72 8.01 13.05 13.14
C LEU A 72 9.27 12.31 12.64
N SER A 73 9.57 11.16 13.23
CA SER A 73 10.71 10.32 12.85
C SER A 73 10.36 8.85 12.97
N GLY A 74 10.30 8.17 11.82
CA GLY A 74 9.75 6.82 11.67
C GLY A 74 8.72 6.80 10.54
N ASP A 75 7.92 5.74 10.49
CA ASP A 75 6.92 5.59 9.45
C ASP A 75 5.56 6.15 9.90
N GLY A 76 4.84 6.84 9.01
CA GLY A 76 3.45 7.23 9.29
C GLY A 76 2.61 5.99 9.59
N ILE A 77 2.63 5.03 8.67
CA ILE A 77 2.03 3.70 8.84
C ILE A 77 3.10 2.65 8.51
N LYS A 78 3.29 1.69 9.43
CA LYS A 78 4.19 0.55 9.24
C LYS A 78 3.43 -0.77 9.39
N VAL A 79 3.50 -1.62 8.37
CA VAL A 79 2.99 -3.00 8.40
C VAL A 79 4.13 -3.95 8.02
N ASP A 80 4.48 -4.83 8.95
CA ASP A 80 5.56 -5.81 8.75
C ASP A 80 5.09 -7.09 8.06
N GLY A 81 3.84 -7.51 8.31
CA GLY A 81 3.25 -8.70 7.70
C GLY A 81 2.56 -8.44 6.37
N ASP A 82 1.85 -9.46 5.88
CA ASP A 82 1.05 -9.35 4.68
C ASP A 82 -0.19 -8.48 4.93
N THR A 83 -0.60 -7.74 3.91
CA THR A 83 -1.72 -6.80 3.95
C THR A 83 -2.78 -7.23 2.95
N THR A 84 -3.99 -7.53 3.43
CA THR A 84 -5.16 -7.84 2.58
C THR A 84 -6.28 -6.84 2.86
N LEU A 85 -6.61 -5.98 1.91
CA LEU A 85 -7.54 -4.87 2.14
C LEU A 85 -8.65 -4.81 1.08
N THR A 86 -9.85 -4.43 1.51
CA THR A 86 -10.99 -4.18 0.63
C THR A 86 -11.55 -2.81 0.96
N ASN A 87 -11.70 -1.96 -0.04
CA ASN A 87 -12.23 -0.60 0.06
C ASN A 87 -11.69 0.19 1.28
N ALA A 88 -10.38 0.13 1.47
CA ALA A 88 -9.69 0.76 2.60
C ALA A 88 -8.89 2.00 2.16
N VAL A 89 -8.69 2.93 3.08
CA VAL A 89 -7.83 4.09 2.90
C VAL A 89 -6.71 4.06 3.94
N LEU A 90 -5.47 4.02 3.48
CA LEU A 90 -4.26 4.20 4.30
C LEU A 90 -3.67 5.57 3.95
N ASP A 91 -3.57 6.48 4.93
CA ASP A 91 -2.94 7.79 4.79
C ASP A 91 -1.82 7.94 5.81
N GLY A 92 -0.58 7.81 5.33
CA GLY A 92 0.61 7.87 6.13
C GLY A 92 1.46 9.11 5.85
N ARG A 93 1.89 9.79 6.91
CA ARG A 93 2.73 10.99 6.84
C ARG A 93 3.94 10.89 7.75
N ALA A 94 5.10 11.23 7.22
CA ALA A 94 6.34 11.28 7.98
C ALA A 94 7.18 12.52 7.63
N ASP A 95 7.84 13.15 8.60
CA ASP A 95 8.86 14.16 8.26
C ASP A 95 10.17 13.47 7.83
N SER A 96 10.54 12.40 8.55
CA SER A 96 11.65 11.52 8.20
C SER A 96 11.25 10.05 8.39
N GLY A 97 11.58 9.19 7.43
CA GLY A 97 11.07 7.82 7.33
C GLY A 97 10.06 7.68 6.19
N ASN A 98 9.20 6.66 6.21
CA ASN A 98 8.23 6.45 5.15
C ASN A 98 6.86 7.03 5.50
N GLY A 99 6.12 7.59 4.54
CA GLY A 99 4.70 7.90 4.75
C GLY A 99 3.94 6.61 5.08
N VAL A 100 3.98 5.66 4.16
CA VAL A 100 3.49 4.28 4.34
C VAL A 100 4.61 3.28 4.02
N ASN A 101 4.79 2.28 4.87
CA ASN A 101 5.73 1.19 4.68
C ASN A 101 5.00 -0.15 4.85
N ILE A 102 4.91 -0.92 3.77
CA ILE A 102 4.37 -2.28 3.78
C ILE A 102 5.49 -3.22 3.35
N ALA A 103 6.02 -3.98 4.31
CA ALA A 103 7.13 -4.90 4.08
C ALA A 103 6.67 -6.22 3.45
N GLY A 104 5.48 -6.72 3.86
CA GLY A 104 4.86 -7.91 3.28
C GLY A 104 4.14 -7.64 1.95
N ASN A 105 3.42 -8.64 1.45
CA ASN A 105 2.63 -8.52 0.23
C ASN A 105 1.40 -7.65 0.48
N LEU A 106 1.00 -6.83 -0.49
CA LEU A 106 -0.25 -6.09 -0.48
C LEU A 106 -1.21 -6.70 -1.51
N SER A 107 -2.29 -7.31 -1.05
CA SER A 107 -3.42 -7.76 -1.89
C SER A 107 -4.63 -6.91 -1.59
N ALA A 108 -5.12 -6.16 -2.57
CA ALA A 108 -6.22 -5.26 -2.39
C ALA A 108 -7.14 -5.21 -3.61
N ASP A 109 -8.33 -4.66 -3.42
CA ASP A 109 -9.19 -4.28 -4.53
C ASP A 109 -8.75 -2.95 -5.16
N SER A 110 -9.33 -2.60 -6.31
CA SER A 110 -9.04 -1.34 -7.00
C SER A 110 -9.62 -0.11 -6.28
N ALA A 111 -10.48 -0.31 -5.27
CA ALA A 111 -11.07 0.77 -4.47
C ALA A 111 -10.16 1.18 -3.29
N THR A 112 -9.24 0.31 -2.89
CA THR A 112 -8.27 0.59 -1.82
C THR A 112 -7.27 1.65 -2.25
N GLN A 113 -7.06 2.64 -1.39
CA GLN A 113 -6.12 3.75 -1.60
C GLN A 113 -5.01 3.71 -0.56
N VAL A 114 -3.77 3.75 -1.03
CA VAL A 114 -2.58 3.85 -0.18
C VAL A 114 -1.86 5.15 -0.51
N THR A 115 -2.03 6.15 0.36
CA THR A 115 -1.41 7.47 0.21
C THR A 115 -0.32 7.65 1.25
N GLY A 116 0.88 7.98 0.79
CA GLY A 116 2.02 8.20 1.64
C GLY A 116 2.74 9.50 1.30
N HIS A 117 3.06 10.29 2.31
CA HIS A 117 3.87 11.50 2.15
C HIS A 117 5.06 11.48 3.12
N ALA A 118 6.25 11.77 2.60
CA ALA A 118 7.43 11.97 3.42
C ALA A 118 8.21 13.24 3.04
N ALA A 119 8.54 14.11 3.99
CA ALA A 119 9.35 15.29 3.67
C ALA A 119 10.77 14.91 3.19
N SER A 120 11.42 13.96 3.86
CA SER A 120 12.81 13.56 3.56
C SER A 120 13.07 12.07 3.34
N GLY A 121 12.04 11.22 3.42
CA GLY A 121 12.15 9.79 3.15
C GLY A 121 11.30 9.34 1.97
N THR A 122 10.64 8.19 2.08
CA THR A 122 9.82 7.65 0.97
C THR A 122 8.35 7.93 1.22
N GLY A 123 7.59 8.41 0.22
CA GLY A 123 6.14 8.51 0.33
C GLY A 123 5.50 7.16 0.64
N VAL A 124 5.64 6.19 -0.27
CA VAL A 124 5.22 4.80 -0.06
C VAL A 124 6.36 3.84 -0.39
N SER A 125 6.69 2.94 0.54
CA SER A 125 7.64 1.84 0.33
C SER A 125 6.89 0.50 0.29
N LEU A 126 7.14 -0.26 -0.78
CA LEU A 126 6.57 -1.59 -1.00
C LEU A 126 7.71 -2.60 -1.14
N GLY A 127 7.78 -3.52 -0.18
CA GLY A 127 8.84 -4.54 -0.10
C GLY A 127 8.58 -5.80 -0.93
N ALA A 128 7.32 -6.10 -1.25
CA ALA A 128 6.95 -7.39 -1.83
C ALA A 128 5.90 -7.26 -2.95
N ALA A 129 5.12 -8.32 -3.19
CA ALA A 129 4.11 -8.32 -4.25
C ALA A 129 2.97 -7.33 -3.95
N LEU A 130 2.44 -6.72 -5.00
CA LEU A 130 1.29 -5.83 -4.98
C LEU A 130 0.25 -6.33 -6.00
N THR A 131 -0.95 -6.60 -5.53
CA THR A 131 -2.10 -6.86 -6.40
C THR A 131 -3.21 -5.87 -6.05
N GLY A 132 -3.65 -5.08 -7.04
CA GLY A 132 -4.67 -4.06 -6.84
C GLY A 132 -4.16 -2.80 -6.12
N ALA A 133 -5.10 -2.02 -5.60
CA ALA A 133 -4.92 -0.68 -5.02
C ALA A 133 -4.47 0.45 -5.98
N SER A 134 -4.84 1.67 -5.58
CA SER A 134 -4.24 2.91 -6.07
C SER A 134 -3.22 3.40 -5.04
N VAL A 135 -1.95 3.41 -5.41
CA VAL A 135 -0.84 3.84 -4.56
C VAL A 135 -0.37 5.21 -5.00
N GLU A 136 -0.35 6.16 -4.06
CA GLU A 136 0.16 7.51 -4.26
C GLU A 136 1.23 7.83 -3.23
N GLY A 137 2.49 7.81 -3.67
CA GLY A 137 3.63 8.17 -2.85
C GLY A 137 4.21 9.51 -3.26
N SER A 138 4.31 10.43 -2.30
CA SER A 138 4.91 11.74 -2.49
C SER A 138 6.09 11.99 -1.56
N SER A 139 7.13 12.67 -2.04
CA SER A 139 8.18 13.18 -1.17
C SER A 139 8.68 14.56 -1.58
N ASP A 140 9.11 15.37 -0.63
CA ASP A 140 9.74 16.65 -0.95
C ASP A 140 11.18 16.44 -1.43
N THR A 141 11.96 15.58 -0.78
CA THR A 141 13.39 15.43 -1.08
C THR A 141 13.86 13.98 -1.23
N GLY A 142 13.02 13.01 -0.89
CA GLY A 142 13.31 11.58 -1.04
C GLY A 142 12.53 10.96 -2.19
N THR A 143 12.08 9.71 -2.00
CA THR A 143 11.44 8.94 -3.05
C THR A 143 9.91 9.04 -2.95
N GLY A 144 9.20 9.21 -4.07
CA GLY A 144 7.73 9.14 -4.07
C GLY A 144 7.25 7.73 -3.73
N VAL A 145 7.49 6.78 -4.65
CA VAL A 145 7.22 5.34 -4.45
C VAL A 145 8.51 4.54 -4.60
N HIS A 146 8.80 3.67 -3.64
CA HIS A 146 9.93 2.74 -3.71
C HIS A 146 9.41 1.31 -3.89
N LEU A 147 9.83 0.68 -5.00
CA LEU A 147 9.66 -0.74 -5.28
C LEU A 147 10.99 -1.46 -5.07
N SER A 148 11.01 -2.54 -4.29
CA SER A 148 12.24 -3.24 -3.92
C SER A 148 12.13 -4.76 -4.11
N ASP A 149 13.22 -5.45 -3.79
CA ASP A 149 13.34 -6.91 -3.79
C ASP A 149 12.94 -7.61 -5.09
N ASN A 150 11.86 -8.41 -5.06
CA ASN A 150 11.32 -9.15 -6.20
C ASN A 150 9.84 -8.81 -6.42
N ALA A 151 9.46 -7.53 -6.27
CA ALA A 151 8.08 -7.11 -6.30
C ALA A 151 7.38 -7.52 -7.62
N VAL A 152 6.23 -8.18 -7.49
CA VAL A 152 5.31 -8.48 -8.60
C VAL A 152 4.10 -7.58 -8.43
N VAL A 153 3.90 -6.66 -9.37
CA VAL A 153 2.87 -5.63 -9.33
C VAL A 153 1.85 -5.90 -10.42
N THR A 154 0.59 -6.12 -10.03
CA THR A 154 -0.50 -6.46 -10.95
C THR A 154 -1.77 -5.69 -10.62
N GLU A 155 -2.53 -5.26 -11.64
CA GLU A 155 -3.82 -4.59 -11.50
C GLU A 155 -3.81 -3.36 -10.56
N ALA A 156 -2.64 -2.76 -10.35
CA ALA A 156 -2.38 -1.63 -9.47
C ALA A 156 -2.12 -0.34 -10.26
N VAL A 157 -2.46 0.80 -9.66
CA VAL A 157 -2.07 2.14 -10.14
C VAL A 157 -0.95 2.66 -9.23
N LEU A 158 0.17 3.09 -9.80
CA LEU A 158 1.33 3.57 -9.04
C LEU A 158 1.66 5.01 -9.42
N ASN A 159 1.46 5.95 -8.49
CA ASN A 159 1.81 7.36 -8.64
C ASN A 159 2.94 7.72 -7.68
N GLY A 160 4.18 7.74 -8.17
CA GLY A 160 5.34 8.20 -7.42
C GLY A 160 5.77 9.60 -7.85
N ILE A 161 5.68 10.55 -6.91
CA ILE A 161 6.01 11.96 -7.13
C ILE A 161 7.08 12.39 -6.14
N SER A 162 8.09 13.11 -6.63
CA SER A 162 9.06 13.78 -5.76
C SER A 162 9.27 15.24 -6.17
N THR A 163 9.58 16.12 -5.22
CA THR A 163 10.02 17.47 -5.58
C THR A 163 11.49 17.47 -5.99
N ALA A 164 12.39 16.98 -5.15
CA ALA A 164 13.85 17.02 -5.40
C ALA A 164 14.55 15.65 -5.35
N GLY A 165 13.82 14.55 -5.18
CA GLY A 165 14.36 13.19 -5.19
C GLY A 165 13.82 12.35 -6.34
N ASP A 166 13.60 11.06 -6.11
CA ASP A 166 13.19 10.13 -7.15
C ASP A 166 11.65 9.96 -7.14
N GLY A 167 10.96 10.12 -8.26
CA GLY A 167 9.50 9.90 -8.31
C GLY A 167 9.15 8.46 -7.97
N VAL A 168 9.71 7.52 -8.74
CA VAL A 168 9.72 6.09 -8.45
C VAL A 168 11.17 5.60 -8.42
N ALA A 169 11.53 4.87 -7.36
CA ALA A 169 12.82 4.17 -7.30
C ALA A 169 12.60 2.65 -7.32
N VAL A 170 13.45 1.96 -8.08
CA VAL A 170 13.49 0.49 -8.16
C VAL A 170 14.87 0.01 -7.74
N THR A 171 14.95 -0.77 -6.68
CA THR A 171 16.23 -1.30 -6.15
C THR A 171 16.40 -2.81 -6.29
N GLY A 172 15.47 -3.50 -6.94
CA GLY A 172 15.47 -4.95 -7.13
C GLY A 172 14.90 -5.37 -8.49
N ASN A 173 14.41 -6.61 -8.58
CA ASN A 173 13.72 -7.13 -9.75
C ASN A 173 12.22 -6.89 -9.63
N VAL A 174 11.67 -6.00 -10.44
CA VAL A 174 10.24 -5.71 -10.45
C VAL A 174 9.61 -6.32 -11.70
N THR A 175 8.50 -7.02 -11.53
CA THR A 175 7.63 -7.44 -12.63
C THR A 175 6.33 -6.67 -12.55
N LEU A 176 5.94 -6.01 -13.64
CA LEU A 176 4.65 -5.33 -13.80
C LEU A 176 3.80 -6.13 -14.79
N ASP A 177 2.47 -6.17 -14.61
CA ASP A 177 1.59 -6.51 -15.74
C ASP A 177 1.42 -5.32 -16.69
N ASP A 178 0.79 -5.54 -17.86
CA ASP A 178 0.58 -4.45 -18.84
C ASP A 178 -0.24 -3.30 -18.25
N THR A 179 -1.22 -3.61 -17.38
CA THR A 179 -2.11 -2.64 -16.74
C THR A 179 -1.34 -1.70 -15.81
N SER A 180 -0.58 -2.26 -14.87
CA SER A 180 0.23 -1.53 -13.92
C SER A 180 1.41 -0.81 -14.56
N ALA A 181 2.01 -1.38 -15.62
CA ALA A 181 3.03 -0.69 -16.39
C ALA A 181 2.48 0.56 -17.08
N ALA A 182 1.26 0.49 -17.65
CA ALA A 182 0.60 1.63 -18.28
C ALA A 182 0.13 2.68 -17.25
N ALA A 183 -0.20 2.24 -16.03
CA ALA A 183 -0.65 3.10 -14.94
C ALA A 183 0.48 3.63 -14.03
N LEU A 184 1.73 3.30 -14.32
CA LEU A 184 2.89 3.79 -13.58
C LEU A 184 3.19 5.25 -13.98
N ASN A 185 3.04 6.15 -13.02
CA ASN A 185 3.43 7.55 -13.13
C ASN A 185 4.62 7.81 -12.19
N ALA A 186 5.77 8.12 -12.78
CA ALA A 186 7.01 8.38 -12.07
C ALA A 186 7.50 9.79 -12.40
N SER A 187 7.26 10.75 -11.50
CA SER A 187 7.50 12.16 -11.74
C SER A 187 8.41 12.77 -10.67
N SER A 188 9.34 13.61 -11.09
CA SER A 188 10.12 14.44 -10.18
C SER A 188 10.30 15.83 -10.78
N THR A 189 10.27 16.87 -9.95
CA THR A 189 10.46 18.26 -10.41
C THR A 189 11.94 18.56 -10.67
N ASP A 190 12.77 18.31 -9.66
CA ASP A 190 14.20 18.64 -9.63
C ASP A 190 15.11 17.40 -9.45
N GLY A 191 14.54 16.19 -9.45
CA GLY A 191 15.28 14.92 -9.35
C GLY A 191 14.99 13.95 -10.51
N THR A 192 15.02 12.64 -10.23
CA THR A 192 14.79 11.62 -11.26
C THR A 192 13.33 11.20 -11.27
N GLY A 193 12.65 11.18 -12.43
CA GLY A 193 11.29 10.65 -12.50
C GLY A 193 11.24 9.17 -12.10
N LEU A 194 11.94 8.31 -12.85
CA LEU A 194 12.09 6.88 -12.58
C LEU A 194 13.57 6.52 -12.46
N LYS A 195 13.98 5.98 -11.31
CA LYS A 195 15.35 5.54 -11.03
C LYS A 195 15.43 4.04 -10.87
N LEU A 196 16.42 3.43 -11.51
CA LEU A 196 16.81 2.04 -11.31
C LEU A 196 18.18 2.02 -10.65
N ALA A 197 18.32 1.25 -9.56
CA ALA A 197 19.62 1.00 -8.93
C ALA A 197 20.49 0.08 -9.81
N ASP A 198 21.77 -0.03 -9.46
CA ASP A 198 22.66 -1.02 -10.08
C ASP A 198 22.07 -2.43 -9.90
N ASP A 199 22.07 -3.22 -10.98
CA ASP A 199 21.45 -4.56 -11.06
C ASP A 199 19.93 -4.62 -10.87
N ALA A 200 19.23 -3.48 -10.77
CA ALA A 200 17.77 -3.46 -10.79
C ALA A 200 17.24 -3.83 -12.18
N ASN A 201 16.15 -4.60 -12.20
CA ASN A 201 15.47 -5.00 -13.43
C ASN A 201 13.99 -4.66 -13.33
N VAL A 202 13.42 -4.17 -14.42
CA VAL A 202 11.97 -4.02 -14.58
C VAL A 202 11.55 -4.81 -15.80
N SER A 203 10.68 -5.79 -15.60
CA SER A 203 10.08 -6.56 -16.68
C SER A 203 8.57 -6.31 -16.72
N ILE A 204 8.00 -6.34 -17.93
CA ILE A 204 6.55 -6.29 -18.12
C ILE A 204 6.11 -7.68 -18.57
N GLN A 205 5.23 -8.31 -17.80
CA GLN A 205 4.59 -9.56 -18.16
C GLN A 205 3.27 -9.24 -18.87
N THR A 206 3.20 -9.55 -20.15
CA THR A 206 1.96 -9.36 -20.91
C THR A 206 0.91 -10.38 -20.51
N VAL A 207 -0.24 -9.90 -20.02
CA VAL A 207 -1.35 -10.74 -19.55
C VAL A 207 -2.49 -10.66 -20.55
N THR A 208 -2.52 -11.59 -21.49
CA THR A 208 -3.65 -11.72 -22.42
C THR A 208 -4.85 -12.35 -21.69
N ARG A 209 -5.82 -11.53 -21.24
CA ARG A 209 -7.12 -12.05 -20.78
C ARG A 209 -7.88 -12.63 -21.97
N VAL A 210 -7.98 -13.96 -22.05
CA VAL A 210 -8.84 -14.64 -23.02
C VAL A 210 -10.26 -14.72 -22.45
N THR A 211 -11.13 -13.78 -22.83
CA THR A 211 -12.58 -13.96 -22.64
C THR A 211 -13.09 -14.88 -23.73
N GLN A 212 -13.26 -16.17 -23.43
CA GLN A 212 -14.02 -17.04 -24.33
C GLN A 212 -15.50 -16.84 -24.05
N GLU A 213 -16.26 -16.36 -25.04
CA GLU A 213 -17.71 -16.52 -25.03
C GLU A 213 -18.00 -18.01 -25.04
N LYS A 214 -18.77 -18.51 -24.07
CA LYS A 214 -19.25 -19.88 -24.10
C LYS A 214 -20.23 -19.99 -25.26
N THR A 215 -19.89 -20.79 -26.27
CA THR A 215 -20.79 -21.04 -27.40
C THR A 215 -21.41 -22.43 -27.30
N ASP A 216 -22.64 -22.59 -27.78
CA ASP A 216 -23.27 -23.89 -27.95
C ASP A 216 -22.58 -24.69 -29.08
N ALA A 217 -23.07 -25.91 -29.35
CA ALA A 217 -22.54 -26.78 -30.39
C ALA A 217 -22.71 -26.20 -31.82
N ASP A 218 -23.57 -25.20 -31.99
CA ASP A 218 -23.86 -24.54 -33.26
C ASP A 218 -23.09 -23.21 -33.41
N GLY A 219 -22.30 -22.82 -32.41
CA GLY A 219 -21.48 -21.61 -32.41
C GLY A 219 -22.22 -20.34 -32.00
N ASN A 220 -23.41 -20.44 -31.41
CA ASN A 220 -24.12 -19.28 -30.85
C ASN A 220 -23.71 -19.04 -29.40
N PRO A 221 -23.70 -17.78 -28.90
CA PRO A 221 -23.42 -17.49 -27.50
C PRO A 221 -24.45 -18.16 -26.58
N GLU A 222 -23.98 -18.96 -25.61
CA GLU A 222 -24.81 -19.45 -24.50
C GLU A 222 -25.07 -18.28 -23.54
N TYR A 223 -26.17 -17.56 -23.75
CA TYR A 223 -26.70 -16.64 -22.74
C TYR A 223 -27.22 -17.48 -21.56
N GLY A 224 -26.38 -17.63 -20.53
CA GLY A 224 -26.81 -18.22 -19.26
C GLY A 224 -28.01 -17.46 -18.72
N VAL A 225 -29.15 -18.14 -18.59
CA VAL A 225 -30.25 -17.66 -17.77
C VAL A 225 -29.72 -17.50 -16.35
N ASN A 226 -29.79 -16.29 -15.81
CA ASN A 226 -29.60 -16.06 -14.39
C ASN A 226 -30.65 -16.90 -13.65
N GLU A 227 -30.24 -17.99 -13.01
CA GLU A 227 -31.10 -18.64 -12.03
C GLU A 227 -31.19 -17.73 -10.79
N SER A 228 -32.45 -17.50 -10.41
CA SER A 228 -32.94 -16.62 -9.35
C SER A 228 -32.43 -16.94 -7.95
#